data_AF-A0A2L2TSH2-F1
#
_entry.id   AF-A0A2L2TSH2-F1
#
_cell.length_a   1.000
_cell.length_b   1.000
_cell.length_c   1.000
_cell.angle_alpha   90.00
_cell.angle_beta   90.00
_cell.angle_gamma   90.00
#
_symmetry.space_group_name_H-M   'P 1'
#
loop_
_entity.id
_entity.type
_entity.pdbx_description
1 polymer ?
#
loop_
_entity_poly.entity_id
_entity_poly.type
_entity_poly.pdbx_seq_one_letter_code
_entity_poly.pdbx_strand_id
1 'polypeptide(L)'
;MDSFSENDIQDYPEALAPLPIERSAEMPMLWDEEHIRLTDFCARSESLYETYLQLPVVAAALENNQTLKDNNVSVADTVAALTRADWSMLELLHSMDLEVVQSIVNNTFAYDVVQRNITCFPMPRRATDVIPGVHVIGLSLEQYCGQFLNTKEIERLFEQMKEYVAGYKANVKYQSAPTTLSKDEKLARHHVNRVDKHAAGEFVKDIPAFITRGEDIPSIEALIKTFEKMCDRSLDSTGLTRMLQSPLYVDCSTNLYNSVAVYGEDNVRNITRPLGHTVSILRKLGHKAELTIGNVVRVWKSDQLPKAEQLVTNLAGSLVYQHEFNAIEEGATSHGTITDDEGLRTNTAYLFSGIRIFDSNLRDSLEEAALCERYLKDMNRVNAHLIEIIDFLDECTKELESLPPDFQWNETLSEFEKLIQKLNKDVEDMEGALKFWKLILDIQNIVIKETGRALPLGLGSD
;
A
#
# COMPACT_ATOMS: atom_id res chain seq x y z
N MET A 1 -21.03 -34.71 24.90
CA MET A 1 -19.96 -33.71 25.06
C MET A 1 -18.68 -34.36 24.60
N ASP A 2 -18.36 -34.20 23.32
CA ASP A 2 -17.07 -34.62 22.79
C ASP A 2 -16.01 -33.68 23.38
N SER A 3 -15.06 -34.28 24.09
CA SER A 3 -13.97 -33.55 24.74
C SER A 3 -13.18 -32.78 23.68
N PHE A 4 -13.08 -31.47 23.86
CA PHE A 4 -12.11 -30.63 23.17
C PHE A 4 -10.74 -31.31 23.23
N SER A 5 -10.24 -31.76 22.08
CA SER A 5 -8.82 -31.99 21.91
C SER A 5 -8.17 -30.61 21.94
N GLU A 6 -7.60 -30.23 23.09
CA GLU A 6 -6.82 -29.00 23.29
C GLU A 6 -5.62 -28.86 22.32
N ASN A 7 -5.39 -29.83 21.44
CA ASN A 7 -4.18 -29.91 20.60
C ASN A 7 -4.27 -29.23 19.22
N ASP A 8 -5.38 -28.59 18.83
CA ASP A 8 -5.54 -28.08 17.45
C ASP A 8 -5.65 -26.54 17.31
N ILE A 9 -5.65 -25.78 18.40
CA ILE A 9 -5.56 -24.30 18.29
C ILE A 9 -4.07 -23.95 18.24
N GLN A 10 -3.55 -23.82 17.03
CA GLN A 10 -2.19 -23.36 16.80
C GLN A 10 -2.11 -21.86 17.08
N ASP A 11 -1.10 -21.42 17.83
CA ASP A 11 -0.87 -20.00 18.09
C ASP A 11 -0.71 -19.26 16.76
N TYR A 12 -1.71 -18.43 16.43
CA TYR A 12 -1.56 -17.40 15.41
C TYR A 12 -0.55 -16.39 15.95
N PRO A 13 0.40 -15.89 15.14
CA PRO A 13 1.29 -14.83 15.60
C PRO A 13 0.40 -13.69 16.11
N GLU A 14 0.45 -13.43 17.43
CA GLU A 14 -0.10 -12.24 18.05
C GLU A 14 0.75 -11.04 17.62
N ALA A 15 0.77 -10.75 16.32
CA ALA A 15 1.23 -9.48 15.85
C ALA A 15 0.16 -8.49 16.32
N LEU A 16 0.46 -7.75 17.39
CA LEU A 16 -0.26 -6.52 17.70
C LEU A 16 -0.36 -5.76 16.38
N ALA A 17 -1.59 -5.60 15.87
CA ALA A 17 -1.81 -4.94 14.59
C ALA A 17 -1.04 -3.61 14.61
N PRO A 18 -0.11 -3.39 13.66
CA PRO A 18 0.65 -2.15 13.62
C PRO A 18 -0.32 -0.98 13.65
N LEU A 19 0.03 0.01 14.48
CA LEU A 19 -0.78 1.22 14.61
C LEU A 19 -1.03 1.79 13.21
N PRO A 20 -2.26 2.26 12.91
CA PRO A 20 -2.53 2.98 11.68
C PRO A 20 -1.48 4.07 11.45
N ILE A 21 -1.11 4.30 10.19
CA ILE A 21 -0.16 5.36 9.87
C ILE A 21 -0.79 6.70 10.24
N GLU A 22 -0.15 7.39 11.17
CA GLU A 22 -0.59 8.72 11.60
C GLU A 22 0.01 9.78 10.68
N ARG A 23 -0.83 10.75 10.29
CA ARG A 23 -0.37 11.93 9.54
C ARG A 23 0.60 12.71 10.42
N SER A 24 1.73 13.10 9.85
CA SER A 24 2.76 13.86 10.54
C SER A 24 3.24 15.02 9.68
N ALA A 25 4.05 15.91 10.25
CA ALA A 25 4.70 16.96 9.48
C ALA A 25 5.69 16.41 8.43
N GLU A 26 6.29 15.25 8.70
CA GLU A 26 7.22 14.56 7.81
C GLU A 26 6.48 13.81 6.69
N MET A 27 5.29 13.30 7.01
CA MET A 27 4.39 12.58 6.11
C MET A 27 2.99 13.21 6.20
N PRO A 28 2.78 14.37 5.54
CA PRO A 28 1.50 15.08 5.60
C PRO A 28 0.35 14.33 4.95
N MET A 29 0.59 13.30 4.12
CA MET A 29 -0.40 12.31 3.64
C MET A 29 -1.71 12.95 3.15
N LEU A 30 -1.78 13.29 1.85
CA LEU A 30 -2.95 13.97 1.27
C LEU A 30 -4.04 13.02 0.75
N TRP A 31 -3.96 11.77 1.15
CA TRP A 31 -4.75 10.70 0.59
C TRP A 31 -6.19 10.67 1.08
N ASP A 32 -7.04 10.10 0.22
CA ASP A 32 -8.38 9.68 0.61
C ASP A 32 -8.30 8.49 1.58
N GLU A 33 -9.44 8.12 2.16
CA GLU A 33 -9.49 7.04 3.14
C GLU A 33 -9.00 5.71 2.55
N GLU A 34 -9.25 5.49 1.26
CA GLU A 34 -8.88 4.28 0.54
C GLU A 34 -7.37 4.16 0.32
N HIS A 35 -6.68 5.24 -0.04
CA HIS A 35 -5.21 5.25 -0.13
C HIS A 35 -4.57 5.19 1.26
N ILE A 36 -5.15 5.82 2.29
CA ILE A 36 -4.69 5.63 3.69
C ILE A 36 -4.79 4.15 4.08
N ARG A 37 -5.90 3.49 3.77
CA ARG A 37 -6.06 2.04 4.00
C ARG A 37 -5.03 1.24 3.22
N LEU A 38 -4.83 1.51 1.94
CA LEU A 38 -3.80 0.85 1.13
C LEU A 38 -2.43 0.93 1.80
N THR A 39 -2.12 2.09 2.38
CA THR A 39 -0.85 2.35 3.07
C THR A 39 -0.74 1.58 4.36
N ASP A 40 -1.81 1.58 5.16
CA ASP A 40 -1.90 0.75 6.36
C ASP A 40 -1.67 -0.72 6.02
N PHE A 41 -2.30 -1.25 4.96
CA PHE A 41 -2.11 -2.64 4.53
C PHE A 41 -0.66 -2.91 4.10
N CYS A 42 -0.09 -2.03 3.28
CA CYS A 42 1.31 -2.14 2.85
C CYS A 42 2.29 -2.08 4.04
N ALA A 43 2.01 -1.31 5.08
CA ALA A 43 2.87 -1.20 6.25
C ALA A 43 2.70 -2.36 7.26
N ARG A 44 1.58 -3.09 7.18
CA ARG A 44 1.27 -4.20 8.09
C ARG A 44 1.71 -5.55 7.57
N SER A 45 1.63 -5.75 6.26
CA SER A 45 1.88 -7.04 5.64
C SER A 45 3.36 -7.20 5.25
N GLU A 46 3.91 -8.37 5.53
CA GLU A 46 5.19 -8.83 4.98
C GLU A 46 5.03 -9.41 3.56
N SER A 47 3.81 -9.41 3.01
CA SER A 47 3.52 -9.83 1.65
C SER A 47 2.74 -8.75 0.86
N LEU A 48 2.50 -9.04 -0.42
CA LEU A 48 1.72 -8.18 -1.30
C LEU A 48 0.27 -8.69 -1.45
N TYR A 49 -0.13 -9.67 -0.66
CA TYR A 49 -1.45 -10.30 -0.73
C TYR A 49 -2.57 -9.30 -0.43
N GLU A 50 -2.52 -8.62 0.73
CA GLU A 50 -3.54 -7.64 1.10
C GLU A 50 -3.56 -6.46 0.12
N THR A 51 -2.38 -5.96 -0.28
CA THR A 51 -2.26 -4.92 -1.30
C THR A 51 -2.96 -5.30 -2.59
N TYR A 52 -2.79 -6.55 -3.06
CA TYR A 52 -3.50 -7.05 -4.24
C TYR A 52 -5.02 -7.04 -4.05
N LEU A 53 -5.51 -7.48 -2.88
CA LEU A 53 -6.95 -7.49 -2.57
C LEU A 53 -7.57 -6.08 -2.51
N GLN A 54 -6.76 -5.05 -2.26
CA GLN A 54 -7.24 -3.66 -2.25
C GLN A 54 -7.34 -3.03 -3.65
N LEU A 55 -6.69 -3.58 -4.68
CA LEU A 55 -6.72 -2.96 -6.02
C LEU A 55 -8.15 -2.71 -6.56
N PRO A 56 -9.13 -3.63 -6.41
CA PRO A 56 -10.51 -3.36 -6.82
C PRO A 56 -11.19 -2.27 -5.98
N VAL A 57 -10.83 -2.12 -4.71
CA VAL A 57 -11.37 -1.09 -3.82
C VAL A 57 -10.86 0.29 -4.26
N VAL A 58 -9.56 0.39 -4.53
CA VAL A 58 -8.95 1.63 -5.05
C VAL A 58 -9.51 1.97 -6.43
N ALA A 59 -9.76 0.97 -7.28
CA ALA A 59 -10.41 1.17 -8.58
C ALA A 59 -11.83 1.75 -8.43
N ALA A 60 -12.62 1.25 -7.48
CA ALA A 60 -13.94 1.81 -7.20
C ALA A 60 -13.86 3.25 -6.68
N ALA A 61 -12.85 3.59 -5.86
CA ALA A 61 -12.62 4.95 -5.40
C ALA A 61 -12.25 5.89 -6.57
N LEU A 62 -11.37 5.45 -7.47
CA LEU A 62 -11.03 6.16 -8.71
C LEU A 62 -12.26 6.45 -9.56
N GLU A 63 -13.07 5.42 -9.85
CA GLU A 63 -14.28 5.54 -10.66
C GLU A 63 -15.29 6.51 -10.04
N ASN A 64 -15.32 6.61 -8.71
CA ASN A 64 -16.23 7.48 -7.98
C ASN A 64 -15.67 8.87 -7.66
N ASN A 65 -14.41 9.16 -7.99
CA ASN A 65 -13.77 10.43 -7.67
C ASN A 65 -14.40 11.60 -8.44
N GLN A 66 -15.09 12.48 -7.71
CA GLN A 66 -15.79 13.63 -8.30
C GLN A 66 -14.83 14.65 -8.91
N THR A 67 -13.63 14.83 -8.33
CA THR A 67 -12.63 15.78 -8.85
C THR A 67 -12.15 15.36 -10.24
N LEU A 68 -11.92 14.07 -10.46
CA LEU A 68 -11.54 13.54 -11.78
C LEU A 68 -12.67 13.77 -12.81
N LYS A 69 -13.92 13.48 -12.42
CA LYS A 69 -15.11 13.70 -13.26
C LYS A 69 -15.29 15.16 -13.65
N ASP A 70 -15.19 16.07 -12.68
CA ASP A 70 -15.36 17.52 -12.90
C ASP A 70 -14.31 18.10 -13.86
N ASN A 71 -13.13 17.47 -13.92
CA ASN A 71 -12.03 17.87 -14.80
C ASN A 71 -11.94 17.03 -16.08
N ASN A 72 -12.94 16.19 -16.38
CA ASN A 72 -12.99 15.32 -17.56
C ASN A 72 -11.77 14.40 -17.72
N VAL A 73 -11.20 13.95 -16.60
CA VAL A 73 -10.12 12.94 -16.62
C VAL A 73 -10.77 11.56 -16.68
N SER A 74 -10.55 10.86 -17.79
CA SER A 74 -10.90 9.45 -17.89
C SER A 74 -10.00 8.63 -16.96
N VAL A 75 -10.59 7.61 -16.33
CA VAL A 75 -9.87 6.55 -15.60
C VAL A 75 -10.40 5.17 -15.99
N ALA A 76 -11.13 5.09 -17.10
CA ALA A 76 -11.91 3.90 -17.45
C ALA A 76 -11.00 2.69 -17.73
N ASP A 77 -9.87 2.90 -18.41
CA ASP A 77 -8.94 1.82 -18.72
C ASP A 77 -8.19 1.36 -17.47
N THR A 78 -7.81 2.32 -16.62
CA THR A 78 -7.20 2.04 -15.30
C THR A 78 -8.13 1.24 -14.41
N VAL A 79 -9.38 1.68 -14.27
CA VAL A 79 -10.42 0.98 -13.48
C VAL A 79 -10.67 -0.42 -14.05
N ALA A 80 -10.79 -0.56 -15.37
CA ALA A 80 -10.96 -1.85 -16.01
C ALA A 80 -9.77 -2.77 -15.75
N ALA A 81 -8.54 -2.26 -15.77
CA ALA A 81 -7.35 -3.06 -15.55
C ALA A 81 -7.21 -3.54 -14.09
N LEU A 82 -7.58 -2.70 -13.11
CA LEU A 82 -7.53 -3.03 -11.68
C LEU A 82 -8.69 -3.92 -11.21
N THR A 83 -9.86 -3.83 -11.86
CA THR A 83 -11.05 -4.65 -11.53
C THR A 83 -11.09 -5.98 -12.26
N ARG A 84 -10.39 -6.12 -13.39
CA ARG A 84 -10.38 -7.35 -14.17
C ARG A 84 -9.72 -8.48 -13.39
N ALA A 85 -10.37 -9.63 -13.41
CA ALA A 85 -9.83 -10.90 -12.91
C ALA A 85 -8.75 -11.49 -13.84
N ASP A 86 -7.96 -10.65 -14.52
CA ASP A 86 -6.78 -11.13 -15.23
C ASP A 86 -5.59 -11.14 -14.25
N TRP A 87 -4.73 -12.15 -14.39
CA TRP A 87 -3.61 -12.34 -13.47
C TRP A 87 -2.49 -11.32 -13.69
N SER A 88 -2.61 -10.40 -14.65
CA SER A 88 -1.51 -9.50 -15.03
C SER A 88 -1.19 -8.50 -13.92
N MET A 89 -2.21 -7.95 -13.25
CA MET A 89 -1.99 -7.03 -12.13
C MET A 89 -1.30 -7.73 -10.96
N LEU A 90 -1.72 -8.97 -10.66
CA LEU A 90 -1.05 -9.80 -9.66
C LEU A 90 0.40 -10.05 -10.05
N GLU A 91 0.64 -10.46 -11.30
CA GLU A 91 1.97 -10.72 -11.81
C GLU A 91 2.88 -9.49 -11.67
N LEU A 92 2.40 -8.34 -12.12
CA LEU A 92 3.14 -7.08 -12.11
C LEU A 92 3.42 -6.60 -10.69
N LEU A 93 2.43 -6.65 -9.79
CA LEU A 93 2.61 -6.29 -8.39
C LEU A 93 3.68 -7.17 -7.74
N HIS A 94 3.58 -8.48 -7.91
CA HIS A 94 4.55 -9.42 -7.31
C HIS A 94 5.93 -9.33 -7.97
N SER A 95 6.06 -8.71 -9.14
CA SER A 95 7.37 -8.43 -9.74
C SER A 95 8.10 -7.26 -9.09
N MET A 96 7.42 -6.43 -8.30
CA MET A 96 8.03 -5.30 -7.59
C MET A 96 8.58 -5.74 -6.24
N ASP A 97 9.66 -5.12 -5.79
CA ASP A 97 10.14 -5.33 -4.42
C ASP A 97 9.14 -4.74 -3.40
N LEU A 98 8.86 -5.45 -2.30
CA LEU A 98 7.89 -5.03 -1.29
C LEU A 98 8.23 -3.66 -0.71
N GLU A 99 9.51 -3.40 -0.38
CA GLU A 99 9.93 -2.13 0.21
C GLU A 99 9.76 -0.99 -0.81
N VAL A 100 9.96 -1.28 -2.10
CA VAL A 100 9.69 -0.33 -3.19
C VAL A 100 8.19 -0.02 -3.29
N VAL A 101 7.32 -1.04 -3.22
CA VAL A 101 5.85 -0.82 -3.19
C VAL A 101 5.46 0.03 -2.01
N GLN A 102 5.96 -0.30 -0.81
CA GLN A 102 5.71 0.47 0.41
C GLN A 102 6.16 1.92 0.25
N SER A 103 7.35 2.16 -0.29
CA SER A 103 7.88 3.51 -0.49
C SER A 103 7.10 4.34 -1.53
N ILE A 104 6.60 3.69 -2.60
CA ILE A 104 5.73 4.33 -3.60
C ILE A 104 4.40 4.67 -2.96
N VAL A 105 3.75 3.69 -2.32
CA VAL A 105 2.47 3.91 -1.63
C VAL A 105 2.64 4.98 -0.57
N ASN A 106 3.77 5.03 0.13
CA ASN A 106 4.08 6.05 1.14
C ASN A 106 4.45 7.43 0.57
N ASN A 107 4.58 7.61 -0.75
CA ASN A 107 5.17 8.80 -1.39
C ASN A 107 6.56 9.21 -0.84
N THR A 108 7.31 8.28 -0.23
CA THR A 108 8.66 8.51 0.34
C THR A 108 9.78 8.10 -0.60
N PHE A 109 9.45 7.73 -1.84
CA PHE A 109 10.36 7.17 -2.85
C PHE A 109 11.72 7.89 -2.97
N ALA A 110 11.72 9.22 -3.16
CA ALA A 110 12.98 9.95 -3.31
C ALA A 110 13.86 9.86 -2.05
N TYR A 111 13.24 9.97 -0.88
CA TYR A 111 13.94 9.85 0.39
C TYR A 111 14.53 8.45 0.56
N ASP A 112 13.73 7.41 0.35
CA ASP A 112 14.15 6.03 0.56
C ASP A 112 15.24 5.56 -0.41
N VAL A 113 15.19 5.99 -1.68
CA VAL A 113 16.27 5.72 -2.64
C VAL A 113 17.58 6.40 -2.19
N VAL A 114 17.53 7.67 -1.78
CA VAL A 114 18.72 8.42 -1.37
C VAL A 114 19.32 7.86 -0.08
N GLN A 115 18.46 7.47 0.88
CA GLN A 115 18.87 6.82 2.12
C GLN A 115 19.29 5.36 1.94
N ARG A 116 19.05 4.77 0.75
CA ARG A 116 19.28 3.36 0.44
C ARG A 116 18.44 2.41 1.30
N ASN A 117 17.24 2.87 1.68
CA ASN A 117 16.23 2.04 2.32
C ASN A 117 15.59 1.09 1.32
N ILE A 118 15.58 1.46 0.02
CA ILE A 118 15.04 0.61 -1.05
C ILE A 118 16.03 0.43 -2.19
N THR A 119 15.91 -0.68 -2.92
CA THR A 119 16.70 -0.96 -4.12
C THR A 119 15.80 -1.17 -5.33
N CYS A 120 15.72 -0.17 -6.20
CA CYS A 120 15.03 -0.29 -7.48
C CYS A 120 15.78 -1.21 -8.45
N PHE A 121 15.11 -1.66 -9.52
CA PHE A 121 15.78 -2.35 -10.59
C PHE A 121 16.88 -1.47 -11.21
N PRO A 122 18.01 -2.07 -11.61
CA PRO A 122 19.09 -1.29 -12.22
C PRO A 122 18.59 -0.67 -13.52
N MET A 123 18.93 0.60 -13.71
CA MET A 123 18.71 1.26 -15.00
C MET A 123 19.58 0.63 -16.09
N PRO A 124 19.06 0.53 -17.33
CA PRO A 124 19.89 0.15 -18.47
C PRO A 124 21.08 1.11 -18.62
N ARG A 125 22.25 0.58 -19.00
CA ARG A 125 23.48 1.38 -19.09
C ARG A 125 23.80 1.83 -20.50
N ARG A 126 23.16 1.22 -21.50
CA ARG A 126 23.38 1.50 -22.91
C ARG A 126 22.05 1.67 -23.61
N ALA A 127 22.02 2.52 -24.63
CA ALA A 127 20.85 2.69 -25.50
C ALA A 127 20.42 1.39 -26.21
N THR A 128 21.37 0.46 -26.40
CA THR A 128 21.13 -0.87 -26.98
C THR A 128 20.42 -1.83 -26.03
N ASP A 129 20.40 -1.52 -24.73
CA ASP A 129 19.72 -2.34 -23.73
C ASP A 129 18.23 -1.96 -23.75
N VAL A 130 17.46 -2.59 -24.63
CA VAL A 130 16.01 -2.35 -24.76
C VAL A 130 15.31 -3.00 -23.58
N ILE A 131 15.24 -2.26 -22.48
CA ILE A 131 14.55 -2.70 -21.26
C ILE A 131 13.23 -1.93 -21.16
N PRO A 132 12.10 -2.57 -21.48
CA PRO A 132 10.79 -1.97 -21.26
C PRO A 132 10.39 -2.05 -19.78
N GLY A 133 9.71 -1.03 -19.29
CA GLY A 133 9.30 -0.98 -17.90
C GLY A 133 8.72 0.36 -17.46
N VAL A 134 8.48 0.48 -16.16
CA VAL A 134 7.92 1.66 -15.50
C VAL A 134 8.96 2.22 -14.55
N HIS A 135 9.08 3.53 -14.53
CA HIS A 135 9.93 4.26 -13.61
C HIS A 135 9.13 5.28 -12.81
N VAL A 136 9.57 5.49 -11.59
CA VAL A 136 9.02 6.50 -10.67
C VAL A 136 10.07 7.58 -10.50
N ILE A 137 9.60 8.82 -10.46
CA ILE A 137 10.39 10.02 -10.24
C ILE A 137 9.86 10.72 -9.00
N GLY A 138 10.70 10.79 -7.97
CA GLY A 138 10.46 11.60 -6.78
C GLY A 138 11.31 12.86 -6.80
N LEU A 139 10.85 13.88 -6.07
CA LEU A 139 11.48 15.20 -6.03
C LEU A 139 12.09 15.44 -4.64
N SER A 140 13.40 15.69 -4.59
CA SER A 140 14.09 15.99 -3.34
C SER A 140 14.97 17.23 -3.48
N LEU A 141 15.54 17.67 -2.37
CA LEU A 141 16.54 18.73 -2.33
C LEU A 141 17.90 18.13 -2.01
N GLU A 142 18.89 18.38 -2.87
CA GLU A 142 20.24 17.79 -2.76
C GLU A 142 20.88 18.01 -1.38
N GLN A 143 20.70 19.21 -0.82
CA GLN A 143 21.27 19.59 0.46
C GLN A 143 20.59 18.96 1.69
N TYR A 144 19.51 18.19 1.50
CA TYR A 144 18.73 17.58 2.57
C TYR A 144 18.54 16.07 2.39
N CYS A 145 19.48 15.40 1.72
CA CYS A 145 19.60 13.94 1.71
C CYS A 145 18.29 13.21 1.35
N GLY A 146 17.64 13.61 0.25
CA GLY A 146 16.42 12.96 -0.21
C GLY A 146 15.13 13.54 0.39
N GLN A 147 15.21 14.38 1.43
CA GLN A 147 14.04 15.08 1.95
C GLN A 147 13.57 16.18 0.99
N PHE A 148 12.28 16.45 1.04
CA PHE A 148 11.62 17.50 0.28
C PHE A 148 11.58 18.82 1.07
N LEU A 149 10.65 19.69 0.71
CA LEU A 149 10.45 20.99 1.33
C LEU A 149 9.86 20.87 2.75
N ASN A 150 10.03 21.93 3.55
CA ASN A 150 9.19 22.15 4.72
C ASN A 150 7.97 23.03 4.37
N THR A 151 7.02 23.16 5.29
CA THR A 151 5.79 23.95 5.10
C THR A 151 6.05 25.38 4.62
N LYS A 152 7.03 26.10 5.19
CA LYS A 152 7.34 27.49 4.77
C LYS A 152 7.86 27.58 3.34
N GLU A 153 8.61 26.58 2.91
CA GLU A 153 9.13 26.49 1.55
C GLU A 153 8.02 26.12 0.55
N ILE A 154 7.10 25.22 0.93
CA ILE A 154 5.92 24.87 0.12
C ILE A 154 4.99 26.08 -0.05
N GLU A 155 4.76 26.87 1.00
CA GLU A 155 4.00 28.12 0.91
C GLU A 155 4.58 29.07 -0.14
N ARG A 156 5.90 29.21 -0.17
CA ARG A 156 6.56 30.02 -1.21
C ARG A 156 6.40 29.38 -2.58
N LEU A 157 6.53 28.07 -2.70
CA LEU A 157 6.36 27.35 -3.97
C LEU A 157 4.99 27.62 -4.58
N PHE A 158 3.90 27.36 -3.86
CA PHE A 158 2.56 27.52 -4.45
C PHE A 158 2.19 28.98 -4.73
N GLU A 159 2.68 29.95 -3.94
CA GLU A 159 2.49 31.37 -4.24
C GLU A 159 3.19 31.77 -5.54
N GLN A 160 4.38 31.23 -5.81
CA GLN A 160 5.07 31.43 -7.08
C GLN A 160 4.36 30.76 -8.25
N MET A 161 3.71 29.61 -8.04
CA MET A 161 2.86 28.96 -9.06
C MET A 161 1.61 29.80 -9.36
N LYS A 162 0.92 30.31 -8.35
CA LYS A 162 -0.23 31.24 -8.52
C LYS A 162 0.16 32.48 -9.32
N GLU A 163 1.30 33.08 -9.00
CA GLU A 163 1.83 34.24 -9.73
C GLU A 163 2.16 33.87 -11.19
N TYR A 164 2.63 32.66 -11.46
CA TYR A 164 2.88 32.18 -12.83
C TYR A 164 1.59 32.01 -13.62
N VAL A 165 0.54 31.42 -13.04
CA VAL A 165 -0.79 31.31 -13.65
C VAL A 165 -1.35 32.70 -13.98
N ALA A 166 -1.25 33.65 -13.05
CA ALA A 166 -1.64 35.04 -13.29
C ALA A 166 -0.83 35.67 -14.43
N GLY A 167 0.46 35.39 -14.49
CA GLY A 167 1.36 35.85 -15.54
C GLY A 167 1.03 35.28 -16.91
N TYR A 168 0.63 34.00 -17.00
CA TYR A 168 0.12 33.40 -18.23
C TYR A 168 -1.15 34.13 -18.71
N LYS A 169 -2.13 34.32 -17.83
CA LYS A 169 -3.39 35.04 -18.15
C LYS A 169 -3.10 36.46 -18.66
N ALA A 170 -2.16 37.16 -18.02
CA ALA A 170 -1.68 38.46 -18.47
C ALA A 170 -0.95 38.41 -19.83
N ASN A 171 -0.20 37.35 -20.12
CA ASN A 171 0.47 37.16 -21.39
C ASN A 171 -0.51 36.96 -22.55
N VAL A 172 -1.56 36.15 -22.36
CA VAL A 172 -2.65 35.98 -23.34
C VAL A 172 -3.35 37.32 -23.60
N LYS A 173 -3.66 38.08 -22.56
CA LYS A 173 -4.23 39.43 -22.69
C LYS A 173 -3.29 40.39 -23.42
N TYR A 174 -1.98 40.31 -23.18
CA TYR A 174 -1.00 41.14 -23.87
C TYR A 174 -0.95 40.86 -25.37
N GLN A 175 -1.03 39.58 -25.77
CA GLN A 175 -1.00 39.20 -27.18
C GLN A 175 -2.23 39.74 -27.94
N SER A 176 -3.39 39.83 -27.29
CA SER A 176 -4.60 40.41 -27.89
C SER A 176 -4.70 41.94 -27.77
N ALA A 177 -4.22 42.53 -26.67
CA ALA A 177 -4.32 43.97 -26.40
C ALA A 177 -3.12 44.52 -25.59
N PRO A 178 -1.96 44.76 -26.23
CA PRO A 178 -0.68 45.05 -25.55
C PRO A 178 -0.66 46.26 -24.60
N THR A 179 -1.47 47.29 -24.90
CA THR A 179 -1.48 48.56 -24.16
C THR A 179 -2.37 48.54 -22.91
N THR A 180 -3.11 47.46 -22.68
CA THR A 180 -4.19 47.40 -21.67
C THR A 180 -3.79 46.73 -20.35
N LEU A 181 -2.52 46.34 -20.21
CA LEU A 181 -2.06 45.67 -18.99
C LEU A 181 -1.95 46.63 -17.80
N SER A 182 -2.51 46.21 -16.67
CA SER A 182 -2.29 46.83 -15.36
C SER A 182 -0.83 46.69 -14.91
N LYS A 183 -0.46 47.40 -13.84
CA LYS A 183 0.89 47.27 -13.26
C LYS A 183 1.14 45.84 -12.76
N ASP A 184 0.17 45.23 -12.11
CA ASP A 184 0.30 43.88 -11.54
C ASP A 184 0.36 42.81 -12.63
N GLU A 185 -0.43 42.96 -13.71
CA GLU A 185 -0.36 42.06 -14.86
C GLU A 185 1.02 42.10 -15.54
N LYS A 186 1.66 43.27 -15.62
CA LYS A 186 3.03 43.40 -16.13
C LYS A 186 4.04 42.70 -15.22
N LEU A 187 3.89 42.81 -13.90
CA LEU A 187 4.76 42.13 -12.94
C LEU A 187 4.61 40.61 -13.04
N ALA A 188 3.37 40.10 -13.08
CA ALA A 188 3.10 38.67 -13.21
C ALA A 188 3.67 38.09 -14.52
N ARG A 189 3.52 38.80 -15.65
CA ARG A 189 4.16 38.39 -16.92
C ARG A 189 5.69 38.42 -16.85
N HIS A 190 6.27 39.38 -16.12
CA HIS A 190 7.71 39.38 -15.90
C HIS A 190 8.15 38.18 -15.04
N HIS A 191 7.34 37.78 -14.06
CA HIS A 191 7.58 36.60 -13.23
C HIS A 191 7.60 35.30 -14.05
N VAL A 192 6.71 35.11 -15.04
CA VAL A 192 6.78 33.97 -15.98
C VAL A 192 8.14 33.88 -16.66
N ASN A 193 8.61 35.00 -17.24
CA ASN A 193 9.93 35.05 -17.89
C ASN A 193 11.08 34.77 -16.90
N ARG A 194 10.92 35.07 -15.60
CA ARG A 194 11.93 34.74 -14.58
C ARG A 194 11.94 33.25 -14.26
N VAL A 195 10.78 32.61 -14.13
CA VAL A 195 10.67 31.16 -13.89
C VAL A 195 11.22 30.38 -15.09
N ASP A 196 10.82 30.75 -16.31
CA ASP A 196 11.18 30.02 -17.54
C ASP A 196 12.69 30.06 -17.87
N LYS A 197 13.43 31.03 -17.31
CA LYS A 197 14.89 31.08 -17.37
C LYS A 197 15.57 29.96 -16.58
N HIS A 198 14.89 29.40 -15.58
CA HIS A 198 15.39 28.29 -14.76
C HIS A 198 15.01 26.91 -15.31
N ALA A 199 14.25 26.86 -16.39
CA ALA A 199 13.91 25.62 -17.09
C ALA A 199 15.09 25.04 -17.90
N ALA A 200 16.17 25.83 -18.08
CA ALA A 200 17.22 25.66 -19.09
C ALA A 200 16.66 25.51 -20.53
N GLY A 201 17.53 25.28 -21.53
CA GLY A 201 17.15 25.23 -22.95
C GLY A 201 16.92 26.58 -23.64
N GLU A 202 16.39 26.55 -24.86
CA GLU A 202 16.14 27.77 -25.65
C GLU A 202 15.00 28.59 -25.03
N PHE A 203 15.36 29.73 -24.42
CA PHE A 203 14.40 30.65 -23.85
C PHE A 203 13.74 31.51 -24.94
N VAL A 204 12.46 31.26 -25.18
CA VAL A 204 11.65 32.12 -26.04
C VAL A 204 10.88 33.11 -25.17
N LYS A 205 11.26 34.39 -25.28
CA LYS A 205 10.64 35.47 -24.52
C LYS A 205 9.13 35.54 -24.80
N ASP A 206 8.33 35.73 -23.76
CA ASP A 206 6.87 35.91 -23.85
C ASP A 206 6.08 34.70 -24.39
N ILE A 207 6.72 33.53 -24.43
CA ILE A 207 6.07 32.24 -24.65
C ILE A 207 6.28 31.39 -23.39
N PRO A 208 5.26 31.29 -22.52
CA PRO A 208 5.38 30.58 -21.25
C PRO A 208 5.70 29.10 -21.50
N ALA A 209 6.71 28.57 -20.82
CA ALA A 209 7.21 27.21 -21.05
C ALA A 209 6.24 26.11 -20.55
N PHE A 210 5.55 26.36 -19.44
CA PHE A 210 4.80 25.32 -18.72
C PHE A 210 3.28 25.42 -18.84
N ILE A 211 2.76 26.60 -19.21
CA ILE A 211 1.34 26.81 -19.53
C ILE A 211 1.31 27.38 -20.94
N THR A 212 1.05 26.51 -21.92
CA THR A 212 1.05 26.91 -23.33
C THR A 212 -0.34 27.23 -23.84
N ARG A 213 -1.35 26.66 -23.20
CA ARG A 213 -2.77 26.85 -23.54
C ARG A 213 -3.62 26.97 -22.28
N GLY A 214 -4.86 27.41 -22.43
CA GLY A 214 -5.78 27.59 -21.30
C GLY A 214 -6.12 26.28 -20.59
N GLU A 215 -6.09 25.18 -21.33
CA GLU A 215 -6.37 23.82 -20.85
C GLU A 215 -5.27 23.28 -19.92
N ASP A 216 -4.09 23.91 -19.90
CA ASP A 216 -3.00 23.57 -18.97
C ASP A 216 -3.22 24.15 -17.56
N ILE A 217 -4.10 25.16 -17.42
CA ILE A 217 -4.31 25.85 -16.13
C ILE A 217 -4.90 24.93 -15.05
N PRO A 218 -5.95 24.12 -15.31
CA PRO A 218 -6.58 23.31 -14.27
C PRO A 218 -5.64 22.31 -13.59
N SER A 219 -4.71 21.70 -14.33
CA SER A 219 -3.72 20.78 -13.75
C SER A 219 -2.74 21.50 -12.83
N ILE A 220 -2.25 22.68 -13.21
CA ILE A 220 -1.39 23.51 -12.35
C ILE A 220 -2.16 24.01 -11.12
N GLU A 221 -3.43 24.40 -11.26
CA GLU A 221 -4.29 24.80 -10.15
C GLU A 221 -4.60 23.63 -9.19
N ALA A 222 -4.76 22.41 -9.70
CA ALA A 222 -4.88 21.21 -8.87
C ALA A 222 -3.61 20.94 -8.06
N LEU A 223 -2.43 21.06 -8.69
CA LEU A 223 -1.15 20.92 -8.02
C LEU A 223 -0.91 22.03 -6.96
N ILE A 224 -1.36 23.26 -7.22
CA ILE A 224 -1.35 24.32 -6.19
C ILE A 224 -2.16 23.90 -4.96
N LYS A 225 -3.38 23.37 -5.16
CA LYS A 225 -4.24 22.91 -4.05
C LYS A 225 -3.61 21.77 -3.26
N THR A 226 -2.90 20.86 -3.94
CA THR A 226 -2.09 19.83 -3.29
C THR A 226 -1.09 20.46 -2.34
N PHE A 227 -0.22 21.33 -2.83
CA PHE A 227 0.80 21.97 -2.00
C PHE A 227 0.19 22.79 -0.86
N GLU A 228 -0.95 23.46 -1.07
CA GLU A 228 -1.69 24.12 0.00
C GLU A 228 -2.14 23.15 1.11
N LYS A 229 -2.66 21.97 0.73
CA LYS A 229 -3.08 20.95 1.70
C LYS A 229 -1.89 20.32 2.44
N MET A 230 -0.71 20.22 1.82
CA MET A 230 0.51 19.75 2.50
C MET A 230 0.94 20.71 3.62
N CYS A 231 0.50 21.98 3.57
CA CYS A 231 0.84 23.01 4.55
C CYS A 231 -0.06 23.01 5.79
N ASP A 232 -0.33 21.85 6.38
CA ASP A 232 -1.12 21.76 7.61
C ASP A 232 -0.32 22.22 8.84
N ARG A 233 -0.58 23.46 9.27
CA ARG A 233 0.06 24.08 10.44
C ARG A 233 -0.31 23.42 11.78
N SER A 234 -1.34 22.57 11.81
CA SER A 234 -1.66 21.79 13.01
C SER A 234 -0.65 20.64 13.22
N LEU A 235 -0.07 20.12 12.13
CA LEU A 235 0.97 19.09 12.17
C LEU A 235 2.37 19.69 12.42
N ASP A 236 2.64 20.88 11.88
CA ASP A 236 3.88 21.63 12.16
C ASP A 236 3.63 23.13 12.37
N SER A 237 3.47 23.50 13.65
CA SER A 237 3.33 24.90 14.06
C SER A 237 4.54 25.77 13.70
N THR A 238 5.74 25.18 13.58
CA THR A 238 6.97 25.91 13.26
C THR A 238 7.14 26.13 11.75
N GLY A 239 6.62 25.18 10.95
CA GLY A 239 6.82 25.06 9.51
C GLY A 239 8.26 24.86 9.08
N LEU A 240 9.06 24.20 9.92
CA LEU A 240 10.48 23.95 9.69
C LEU A 240 10.78 22.47 9.51
N THR A 241 9.85 21.57 9.87
CA THR A 241 9.99 20.13 9.65
C THR A 241 9.99 19.84 8.17
N ARG A 242 11.00 19.10 7.70
CA ARG A 242 11.11 18.68 6.31
C ARG A 242 10.28 17.44 6.06
N MET A 243 9.65 17.40 4.90
CA MET A 243 8.87 16.26 4.50
C MET A 243 9.78 15.16 3.94
N LEU A 244 9.52 13.92 4.34
CA LEU A 244 10.03 12.73 3.68
C LEU A 244 9.23 12.46 2.40
N GLN A 245 7.96 12.86 2.40
CA GLN A 245 7.09 12.78 1.25
C GLN A 245 7.35 13.88 0.23
N SER A 246 7.32 13.48 -1.04
CA SER A 246 7.33 14.39 -2.18
C SER A 246 6.33 13.90 -3.21
N PRO A 247 5.70 14.80 -3.98
CA PRO A 247 4.87 14.33 -5.07
C PRO A 247 5.65 13.46 -6.07
N LEU A 248 5.03 12.40 -6.56
CA LEU A 248 5.59 11.43 -7.47
C LEU A 248 5.08 11.64 -8.91
N TYR A 249 5.96 11.35 -9.85
CA TYR A 249 5.62 11.20 -11.26
C TYR A 249 5.93 9.78 -11.71
N VAL A 250 4.98 9.16 -12.41
CA VAL A 250 5.13 7.80 -12.94
C VAL A 250 5.15 7.86 -14.46
N ASP A 251 6.03 7.10 -15.10
CA ASP A 251 6.11 7.06 -16.57
C ASP A 251 6.60 5.69 -17.02
N CYS A 252 6.17 5.27 -18.21
CA CYS A 252 6.58 4.01 -18.80
C CYS A 252 7.38 4.22 -20.09
N SER A 253 8.18 3.21 -20.44
CA SER A 253 8.90 3.24 -21.71
C SER A 253 9.12 1.86 -22.27
N THR A 254 9.14 1.77 -23.59
CA THR A 254 9.64 0.59 -24.31
C THR A 254 11.17 0.51 -24.29
N ASN A 255 11.86 1.63 -23.98
CA ASN A 255 13.30 1.70 -23.79
C ASN A 255 13.64 2.71 -22.68
N LEU A 256 13.78 2.21 -21.45
CA LEU A 256 14.04 3.03 -20.26
C LEU A 256 15.31 3.89 -20.38
N TYR A 257 16.34 3.47 -21.12
CA TYR A 257 17.57 4.27 -21.25
C TYR A 257 17.29 5.62 -21.90
N ASN A 258 16.47 5.61 -22.97
CA ASN A 258 16.18 6.82 -23.73
C ASN A 258 15.21 7.73 -22.97
N SER A 259 14.19 7.17 -22.31
CA SER A 259 13.22 7.98 -21.57
C SER A 259 13.87 8.66 -20.36
N VAL A 260 14.79 7.98 -19.65
CA VAL A 260 15.33 8.53 -18.40
C VAL A 260 16.41 9.59 -18.64
N ALA A 261 17.01 9.59 -19.84
CA ALA A 261 18.07 10.53 -20.21
C ALA A 261 17.61 12.00 -20.15
N VAL A 262 16.33 12.27 -20.41
CA VAL A 262 15.78 13.65 -20.40
C VAL A 262 15.78 14.27 -19.00
N TYR A 263 15.74 13.45 -17.95
CA TYR A 263 15.74 13.90 -16.56
C TYR A 263 17.14 14.11 -16.00
N GLY A 264 18.17 13.58 -16.67
CA GLY A 264 19.58 13.81 -16.31
C GLY A 264 20.14 15.12 -16.85
N GLU A 265 19.39 15.83 -17.70
CA GLU A 265 19.76 17.15 -18.21
C GLU A 265 19.30 18.27 -17.27
N ASP A 266 20.03 19.39 -17.23
CA ASP A 266 19.55 20.62 -16.57
C ASP A 266 18.25 21.16 -17.20
N ASN A 267 17.82 20.63 -18.35
CA ASN A 267 16.65 21.03 -19.10
C ASN A 267 15.37 20.32 -18.66
N VAL A 268 14.50 21.05 -17.97
CA VAL A 268 13.19 20.55 -17.52
C VAL A 268 12.03 20.98 -18.42
N ARG A 269 12.31 21.45 -19.64
CA ARG A 269 11.25 21.76 -20.63
C ARG A 269 10.70 20.52 -21.32
N ASN A 270 11.48 19.44 -21.35
CA ASN A 270 11.15 18.20 -22.06
C ASN A 270 10.47 17.15 -21.15
N ILE A 271 10.23 17.49 -19.89
CA ILE A 271 9.52 16.63 -18.93
C ILE A 271 8.08 17.13 -18.76
N THR A 272 7.27 16.42 -17.99
CA THR A 272 5.87 16.81 -17.78
C THR A 272 5.75 18.21 -17.19
N ARG A 273 4.76 18.97 -17.70
CA ARG A 273 4.59 20.39 -17.35
C ARG A 273 4.49 20.64 -15.84
N PRO A 274 3.68 19.88 -15.06
CA PRO A 274 3.60 20.09 -13.62
C PRO A 274 4.94 19.90 -12.90
N LEU A 275 5.69 18.84 -13.24
CA LEU A 275 7.00 18.55 -12.67
C LEU A 275 8.04 19.61 -13.07
N GLY A 276 8.17 19.90 -14.36
CA GLY A 276 9.12 20.89 -14.88
C GLY A 276 8.85 22.31 -14.36
N HIS A 277 7.58 22.66 -14.20
CA HIS A 277 7.15 23.92 -13.60
C HIS A 277 7.61 24.03 -12.14
N THR A 278 7.37 22.97 -11.36
CA THR A 278 7.77 22.87 -9.96
C THR A 278 9.28 23.00 -9.80
N VAL A 279 10.05 22.21 -10.56
CA VAL A 279 11.52 22.27 -10.53
C VAL A 279 12.04 23.66 -10.92
N SER A 280 11.47 24.31 -11.92
CA SER A 280 11.88 25.66 -12.35
C SER A 280 11.63 26.72 -11.27
N ILE A 281 10.52 26.62 -10.54
CA ILE A 281 10.24 27.51 -9.42
C ILE A 281 11.20 27.24 -8.26
N LEU A 282 11.48 25.97 -7.92
CA LEU A 282 12.45 25.63 -6.88
C LEU A 282 13.83 26.22 -7.18
N ARG A 283 14.29 26.07 -8.42
CA ARG A 283 15.54 26.68 -8.88
C ARG A 283 15.52 28.21 -8.78
N LYS A 284 14.40 28.87 -9.12
CA LYS A 284 14.22 30.32 -8.94
C LYS A 284 14.28 30.75 -7.47
N LEU A 285 13.76 29.92 -6.57
CA LEU A 285 13.80 30.13 -5.13
C LEU A 285 15.17 29.84 -4.51
N GLY A 286 16.13 29.38 -5.31
CA GLY A 286 17.50 29.07 -4.86
C GLY A 286 17.67 27.66 -4.30
N HIS A 287 16.70 26.78 -4.51
CA HIS A 287 16.80 25.37 -4.15
C HIS A 287 17.42 24.56 -5.28
N LYS A 288 18.35 23.66 -4.93
CA LYS A 288 18.90 22.67 -5.87
C LYS A 288 18.01 21.43 -5.83
N ALA A 289 16.98 21.45 -6.66
CA ALA A 289 16.04 20.34 -6.84
C ALA A 289 16.72 19.17 -7.55
N GLU A 290 16.53 17.97 -7.02
CA GLU A 290 17.06 16.71 -7.54
C GLU A 290 15.88 15.79 -7.92
N LEU A 291 15.97 15.20 -9.11
CA LEU A 291 15.01 14.21 -9.59
C LEU A 291 15.58 12.82 -9.32
N THR A 292 15.00 12.13 -8.35
CA THR A 292 15.39 10.77 -7.98
C THR A 292 14.56 9.79 -8.81
N ILE A 293 15.23 9.03 -9.67
CA ILE A 293 14.58 8.16 -10.65
C ILE A 293 14.90 6.71 -10.32
N GLY A 294 13.89 5.84 -10.27
CA GLY A 294 14.10 4.40 -10.15
C GLY A 294 13.18 3.60 -11.06
N ASN A 295 13.73 2.54 -11.65
CA ASN A 295 12.96 1.54 -12.40
C ASN A 295 12.29 0.59 -11.40
N VAL A 296 10.97 0.63 -11.34
CA VAL A 296 10.19 -0.09 -10.31
C VAL A 296 9.52 -1.33 -10.86
N VAL A 297 9.26 -1.39 -12.17
CA VAL A 297 8.68 -2.55 -12.85
C VAL A 297 9.39 -2.79 -14.17
N ARG A 298 9.78 -4.04 -14.41
CA ARG A 298 10.21 -4.52 -15.73
C ARG A 298 9.12 -5.41 -16.30
N VAL A 299 8.71 -5.16 -17.54
CA VAL A 299 7.66 -5.98 -18.17
C VAL A 299 8.26 -7.09 -19.02
N TRP A 300 7.63 -8.25 -19.05
CA TRP A 300 8.10 -9.43 -19.79
C TRP A 300 7.06 -9.99 -20.78
N LYS A 301 5.86 -9.41 -20.81
CA LYS A 301 4.86 -9.63 -21.86
C LYS A 301 4.59 -8.33 -22.61
N SER A 302 4.25 -8.45 -23.89
CA SER A 302 4.07 -7.29 -24.79
C SER A 302 2.84 -6.43 -24.47
N ASP A 303 1.88 -6.96 -23.72
CA ASP A 303 0.65 -6.27 -23.29
C ASP A 303 0.71 -5.73 -21.85
N GLN A 304 1.82 -5.97 -21.13
CA GLN A 304 1.95 -5.60 -19.72
C GLN A 304 2.29 -4.13 -19.50
N LEU A 305 2.93 -3.45 -20.45
CA LEU A 305 3.43 -2.07 -20.22
C LEU A 305 2.34 -1.08 -19.80
N PRO A 306 1.18 -1.00 -20.49
CA PRO A 306 0.11 -0.09 -20.07
C PRO A 306 -0.44 -0.44 -18.69
N LYS A 307 -0.61 -1.75 -18.41
CA LYS A 307 -1.11 -2.23 -17.11
C LYS A 307 -0.13 -1.95 -15.98
N ALA A 308 1.17 -2.07 -16.24
CA ALA A 308 2.22 -1.77 -15.28
C ALA A 308 2.22 -0.29 -14.93
N GLU A 309 2.09 0.59 -15.92
CA GLU A 309 1.99 2.02 -15.71
C GLU A 309 0.74 2.34 -14.87
N GLN A 310 -0.43 1.83 -15.26
CA GLN A 310 -1.68 2.00 -14.51
C GLN A 310 -1.59 1.53 -13.05
N LEU A 311 -0.97 0.37 -12.81
CA LEU A 311 -0.74 -0.16 -11.47
C LEU A 311 0.12 0.80 -10.64
N VAL A 312 1.31 1.16 -11.13
CA VAL A 312 2.26 1.99 -10.38
C VAL A 312 1.70 3.40 -10.17
N THR A 313 1.06 3.96 -11.19
CA THR A 313 0.39 5.27 -11.14
C THR A 313 -0.69 5.28 -10.07
N ASN A 314 -1.46 4.20 -9.96
CA ASN A 314 -2.50 4.07 -8.96
C ASN A 314 -1.93 3.87 -7.54
N LEU A 315 -0.94 3.00 -7.37
CA LEU A 315 -0.25 2.82 -6.09
C LEU A 315 0.35 4.13 -5.58
N ALA A 316 0.92 4.93 -6.47
CA ALA A 316 1.50 6.24 -6.16
C ALA A 316 0.46 7.36 -5.98
N GLY A 317 -0.82 7.13 -6.30
CA GLY A 317 -1.82 8.20 -6.41
C GLY A 317 -1.42 9.29 -7.43
N SER A 318 -0.61 8.95 -8.43
CA SER A 318 0.23 9.92 -9.18
C SER A 318 -0.52 10.90 -10.08
N LEU A 319 -1.84 10.78 -10.23
CA LEU A 319 -2.64 11.76 -10.97
C LEU A 319 -2.64 13.14 -10.28
N VAL A 320 -2.59 14.21 -11.07
CA VAL A 320 -2.54 15.60 -10.58
C VAL A 320 -3.78 15.98 -9.76
N TYR A 321 -4.91 15.39 -10.09
CA TYR A 321 -6.17 15.55 -9.36
C TYR A 321 -6.31 14.59 -8.17
N GLN A 322 -5.36 13.66 -8.00
CA GLN A 322 -5.17 12.80 -6.83
C GLN A 322 -3.95 13.19 -5.99
N HIS A 323 -3.41 14.40 -6.22
CA HIS A 323 -2.37 15.06 -5.43
C HIS A 323 -0.94 15.04 -5.98
N GLU A 324 -0.74 14.69 -7.25
CA GLU A 324 0.60 14.34 -7.73
C GLU A 324 0.95 14.99 -9.10
N PHE A 325 1.83 14.40 -9.94
CA PHE A 325 2.34 15.07 -11.16
C PHE A 325 1.76 14.60 -12.51
N ASN A 326 1.09 13.46 -12.61
CA ASN A 326 0.55 12.91 -13.86
C ASN A 326 -0.73 13.64 -14.29
N ALA A 327 -0.70 14.35 -15.42
CA ALA A 327 -1.83 15.19 -15.84
C ALA A 327 -2.93 14.45 -16.61
N ILE A 328 -2.64 13.25 -17.12
CA ILE A 328 -3.52 12.46 -17.98
C ILE A 328 -3.63 11.03 -17.47
N GLU A 329 -4.62 10.28 -17.98
CA GLU A 329 -4.72 8.85 -17.73
C GLU A 329 -3.51 8.12 -18.32
N GLU A 330 -2.98 7.18 -17.55
CA GLU A 330 -1.86 6.36 -17.94
C GLU A 330 -2.31 5.07 -18.66
N GLY A 331 -1.41 4.47 -19.43
CA GLY A 331 -1.70 3.36 -20.33
C GLY A 331 -2.07 3.77 -21.76
N ALA A 332 -1.88 5.04 -22.13
CA ALA A 332 -2.10 5.55 -23.48
C ALA A 332 -1.08 5.03 -24.51
N THR A 333 0.03 4.43 -24.05
CA THR A 333 0.96 3.69 -24.92
C THR A 333 0.20 2.51 -25.51
N SER A 334 -0.04 2.53 -26.82
CA SER A 334 -0.89 1.54 -27.48
C SER A 334 -0.41 0.09 -27.21
N HIS A 335 -1.37 -0.82 -27.09
CA HIS A 335 -1.08 -2.25 -26.93
C HIS A 335 -0.19 -2.74 -28.09
N GLY A 336 0.83 -3.54 -27.79
CA GLY A 336 1.77 -4.06 -28.79
C GLY A 336 2.86 -3.07 -29.23
N THR A 337 3.11 -2.01 -28.46
CA THR A 337 4.23 -1.09 -28.69
C THR A 337 5.61 -1.70 -28.43
N ILE A 338 5.67 -2.78 -27.63
CA ILE A 338 6.89 -3.56 -27.47
C ILE A 338 6.98 -4.56 -28.62
N THR A 339 7.86 -4.27 -29.58
CA THR A 339 8.15 -5.13 -30.74
C THR A 339 9.47 -5.89 -30.60
N ASP A 340 10.25 -5.60 -29.54
CA ASP A 340 11.53 -6.24 -29.30
C ASP A 340 11.41 -7.44 -28.35
N ASP A 341 11.38 -8.63 -28.94
CA ASP A 341 11.35 -9.89 -28.20
C ASP A 341 12.61 -10.09 -27.33
N GLU A 342 13.75 -9.49 -27.70
CA GLU A 342 14.99 -9.67 -26.93
C GLU A 342 14.95 -8.93 -25.59
N GLY A 343 14.42 -7.70 -25.56
CA GLY A 343 14.15 -6.97 -24.33
C GLY A 343 13.23 -7.73 -23.38
N LEU A 344 12.15 -8.32 -23.91
CA LEU A 344 11.23 -9.15 -23.12
C LEU A 344 11.89 -10.43 -22.59
N ARG A 345 12.70 -11.12 -23.42
CA ARG A 345 13.49 -12.28 -22.98
C ARG A 345 14.49 -11.92 -21.88
N THR A 346 15.17 -10.77 -22.03
CA THR A 346 16.12 -10.26 -21.03
C THR A 346 15.43 -9.99 -19.70
N ASN A 347 14.27 -9.32 -19.73
CA ASN A 347 13.47 -9.08 -18.53
C ASN A 347 12.97 -10.38 -17.90
N THR A 348 12.51 -11.34 -18.71
CA THR A 348 12.09 -12.67 -18.22
C THR A 348 13.25 -13.35 -17.47
N ALA A 349 14.42 -13.46 -18.09
CA ALA A 349 15.59 -14.09 -17.46
C ALA A 349 15.97 -13.36 -16.15
N TYR A 350 15.93 -12.03 -16.16
CA TYR A 350 16.29 -11.23 -15.01
C TYR A 350 15.33 -11.40 -13.81
N LEU A 351 14.01 -11.36 -14.07
CA LEU A 351 12.99 -11.46 -13.04
C LEU A 351 12.90 -12.87 -12.44
N PHE A 352 12.89 -13.90 -13.29
CA PHE A 352 12.66 -15.28 -12.84
C PHE A 352 13.94 -16.02 -12.43
N SER A 353 15.10 -15.67 -13.00
CA SER A 353 16.37 -16.36 -12.70
C SER A 353 17.39 -15.49 -11.95
N GLY A 354 17.29 -14.17 -12.06
CA GLY A 354 18.26 -13.23 -11.49
C GLY A 354 17.99 -12.89 -10.02
N ILE A 355 16.95 -12.10 -9.77
CA ILE A 355 16.71 -11.54 -8.42
C ILE A 355 15.74 -12.40 -7.59
N ARG A 356 14.87 -13.20 -8.22
CA ARG A 356 13.85 -14.03 -7.53
C ARG A 356 12.83 -13.26 -6.67
N ILE A 357 12.73 -11.93 -6.81
CA ILE A 357 11.70 -11.10 -6.16
C ILE A 357 10.30 -11.68 -6.39
N PHE A 358 9.99 -12.00 -7.65
CA PHE A 358 8.70 -12.56 -8.02
C PHE A 358 8.36 -13.86 -7.28
N ASP A 359 9.33 -14.77 -7.21
CA ASP A 359 9.18 -16.07 -6.54
C ASP A 359 9.02 -15.90 -5.02
N SER A 360 9.79 -14.99 -4.41
CA SER A 360 9.66 -14.69 -2.97
C SER A 360 8.30 -14.10 -2.67
N ASN A 361 7.95 -12.98 -3.30
CA ASN A 361 6.68 -12.29 -3.05
C ASN A 361 5.49 -13.22 -3.27
N LEU A 362 5.51 -14.04 -4.33
CA LEU A 362 4.41 -14.96 -4.60
C LEU A 362 4.30 -16.03 -3.53
N ARG A 363 5.41 -16.60 -3.07
CA ARG A 363 5.41 -17.56 -1.96
C ARG A 363 4.86 -16.90 -0.69
N ASP A 364 5.36 -15.72 -0.35
CA ASP A 364 5.01 -15.02 0.89
C ASP A 364 3.50 -14.67 0.87
N SER A 365 2.96 -14.22 -0.28
CA SER A 365 1.51 -14.00 -0.47
C SER A 365 0.68 -15.28 -0.42
N LEU A 366 1.20 -16.42 -0.91
CA LEU A 366 0.51 -17.71 -0.83
C LEU A 366 0.48 -18.27 0.59
N GLU A 367 1.56 -18.08 1.35
CA GLU A 367 1.63 -18.45 2.76
C GLU A 367 0.63 -17.62 3.58
N GLU A 368 0.57 -16.31 3.34
CA GLU A 368 -0.42 -15.43 3.97
C GLU A 368 -1.86 -15.82 3.60
N ALA A 369 -2.15 -16.06 2.32
CA ALA A 369 -3.47 -16.52 1.89
C ALA A 369 -3.89 -17.83 2.59
N ALA A 370 -2.96 -18.78 2.75
CA ALA A 370 -3.21 -20.04 3.45
C ALA A 370 -3.46 -19.84 4.95
N LEU A 371 -2.78 -18.88 5.59
CA LEU A 371 -3.02 -18.49 6.97
C LEU A 371 -4.41 -17.86 7.13
N CYS A 372 -4.78 -16.92 6.27
CA CYS A 372 -6.10 -16.30 6.26
C CYS A 372 -7.22 -17.33 6.05
N GLU A 373 -7.04 -18.29 5.13
CA GLU A 373 -8.02 -19.35 4.90
C GLU A 373 -8.25 -20.21 6.15
N ARG A 374 -7.18 -20.55 6.88
CA ARG A 374 -7.27 -21.31 8.14
C ARG A 374 -7.95 -20.50 9.23
N TYR A 375 -7.55 -19.24 9.40
CA TYR A 375 -8.17 -18.33 10.37
C TYR A 375 -9.68 -18.21 10.14
N LEU A 376 -10.12 -18.06 8.89
CA LEU A 376 -11.55 -18.01 8.54
C LEU A 376 -12.27 -19.33 8.86
N LYS A 377 -11.63 -20.49 8.65
CA LYS A 377 -12.20 -21.79 9.02
C LYS A 377 -12.37 -21.92 10.53
N ASP A 378 -11.37 -21.50 11.31
CA ASP A 378 -11.42 -21.54 12.77
C ASP A 378 -12.47 -20.57 13.32
N MET A 379 -12.54 -19.35 12.79
CA MET A 379 -13.59 -18.38 13.13
C MET A 379 -14.99 -18.91 12.85
N ASN A 380 -15.20 -19.58 11.72
CA ASN A 380 -16.48 -20.21 11.40
C ASN A 380 -16.82 -21.34 12.38
N ARG A 381 -15.83 -22.13 12.80
CA ARG A 381 -16.02 -23.18 13.82
C ARG A 381 -16.39 -22.58 15.18
N VAL A 382 -15.70 -21.52 15.61
CA VAL A 382 -16.03 -20.79 16.85
C VAL A 382 -17.44 -20.20 16.78
N ASN A 383 -17.81 -19.58 15.66
CA ASN A 383 -19.13 -19.01 15.47
C ASN A 383 -20.24 -20.06 15.52
N ALA A 384 -20.01 -21.25 14.93
CA ALA A 384 -20.96 -22.36 15.02
C ALA A 384 -21.17 -22.82 16.48
N HIS A 385 -20.08 -22.95 17.25
CA HIS A 385 -20.18 -23.29 18.68
C HIS A 385 -20.84 -22.19 19.52
N LEU A 386 -20.62 -20.91 19.19
CA LEU A 386 -21.31 -19.81 19.85
C LEU A 386 -22.83 -19.89 19.64
N ILE A 387 -23.28 -20.23 18.43
CA ILE A 387 -24.69 -20.45 18.14
C ILE A 387 -25.23 -21.62 18.97
N GLU A 388 -24.51 -22.75 19.03
CA GLU A 388 -24.91 -23.90 19.87
C GLU A 388 -25.03 -23.53 21.36
N ILE A 389 -24.10 -22.72 21.87
CA ILE A 389 -24.13 -22.22 23.26
C ILE A 389 -25.32 -21.28 23.48
N ILE A 390 -25.59 -20.37 22.54
CA ILE A 390 -26.74 -19.45 22.62
C ILE A 390 -28.05 -20.25 22.62
N ASP A 391 -28.19 -21.22 21.72
CA ASP A 391 -29.38 -22.08 21.66
C ASP A 391 -29.57 -22.86 22.97
N PHE A 392 -28.49 -23.40 23.53
CA PHE A 392 -28.52 -24.09 24.82
C PHE A 392 -28.90 -23.16 25.99
N LEU A 393 -28.39 -21.92 26.02
CA LEU A 393 -28.75 -20.93 27.02
C LEU A 393 -30.20 -20.48 26.89
N ASP A 394 -30.71 -20.36 25.67
CA ASP A 394 -32.12 -20.07 25.41
C ASP A 394 -33.03 -21.21 25.88
N GLU A 395 -32.63 -22.47 25.66
CA GLU A 395 -33.32 -23.65 26.21
C GLU A 395 -33.33 -23.62 27.75
N CYS A 396 -32.17 -23.40 28.39
CA CYS A 396 -32.08 -23.26 29.84
C CYS A 396 -32.98 -22.14 30.36
N THR A 397 -33.02 -21.00 29.67
CA THR A 397 -33.85 -19.85 30.05
C THR A 397 -35.34 -20.18 29.95
N LYS A 398 -35.78 -20.86 28.89
CA LYS A 398 -37.17 -21.32 28.77
C LYS A 398 -37.53 -22.34 29.84
N GLU A 399 -36.63 -23.27 30.15
CA GLU A 399 -36.83 -24.21 31.25
C GLU A 399 -36.95 -23.48 32.59
N LEU A 400 -36.07 -22.50 32.85
CA LEU A 400 -36.12 -21.64 34.03
C LEU A 400 -37.44 -20.87 34.16
N GLU A 401 -37.92 -20.28 33.06
CA GLU A 401 -39.19 -19.54 33.02
C GLU A 401 -40.41 -20.47 33.18
N SER A 402 -40.28 -21.74 32.80
CA SER A 402 -41.35 -22.75 32.96
C SER A 402 -41.50 -23.26 34.39
N LEU A 403 -40.57 -22.92 35.28
CA LEU A 403 -40.63 -23.35 36.67
C LEU A 403 -41.75 -22.62 37.43
N PRO A 404 -42.41 -23.31 38.38
CA PRO A 404 -43.44 -22.70 39.21
C PRO A 404 -42.90 -21.45 39.95
N PRO A 405 -43.71 -20.40 40.17
CA PRO A 405 -43.28 -19.20 40.89
C PRO A 405 -42.91 -19.46 42.38
N ASP A 406 -43.26 -20.63 42.92
CA ASP A 406 -42.89 -21.13 44.25
C ASP A 406 -41.75 -22.18 44.24
N PHE A 407 -41.02 -22.29 43.12
CA PHE A 407 -39.91 -23.25 42.99
C PHE A 407 -38.80 -22.98 44.02
N GLN A 408 -38.52 -23.96 44.87
CA GLN A 408 -37.58 -23.84 45.98
C GLN A 408 -36.13 -24.06 45.54
N TRP A 409 -35.56 -23.07 44.84
CA TRP A 409 -34.18 -23.08 44.34
C TRP A 409 -33.13 -23.55 45.35
N ASN A 410 -33.27 -23.17 46.61
CA ASN A 410 -32.32 -23.50 47.66
C ASN A 410 -32.30 -25.01 48.02
N GLU A 411 -33.44 -25.69 47.94
CA GLU A 411 -33.51 -27.14 48.19
C GLU A 411 -32.93 -27.92 47.01
N THR A 412 -33.29 -27.56 45.78
CA THR A 412 -32.79 -28.22 44.57
C THR A 412 -31.28 -28.02 44.38
N LEU A 413 -30.76 -26.81 44.65
CA LEU A 413 -29.31 -26.55 44.63
C LEU A 413 -28.56 -27.38 45.69
N SER A 414 -29.13 -27.53 46.89
CA SER A 414 -28.57 -28.38 47.95
C SER A 414 -28.53 -29.87 47.54
N GLU A 415 -29.51 -30.34 46.77
CA GLU A 415 -29.50 -31.70 46.21
C GLU A 415 -28.44 -31.88 45.12
N PHE A 416 -28.28 -30.91 44.22
CA PHE A 416 -27.22 -30.94 43.21
C PHE A 416 -25.82 -30.90 43.83
N GLU A 417 -25.59 -30.07 44.85
CA GLU A 417 -24.30 -30.05 45.57
C GLU A 417 -23.99 -31.40 46.23
N LYS A 418 -24.99 -32.06 46.83
CA LYS A 418 -24.83 -33.42 47.39
C LYS A 418 -24.50 -34.45 46.31
N LEU A 419 -25.12 -34.35 45.14
CA LEU A 419 -24.86 -35.24 44.02
C LEU A 419 -23.42 -35.07 43.49
N ILE A 420 -22.96 -33.81 43.34
CA ILE A 420 -21.59 -33.48 42.93
C ILE A 420 -20.58 -34.03 43.94
N GLN A 421 -20.83 -33.85 45.24
CA GLN A 421 -19.96 -34.41 46.29
C GLN A 421 -19.88 -35.94 46.23
N LYS A 422 -21.01 -36.62 45.96
CA LYS A 422 -21.03 -38.08 45.80
C LYS A 422 -20.22 -38.52 44.58
N LEU A 423 -20.43 -37.87 43.42
CA LEU A 423 -19.70 -38.17 42.18
C LEU A 423 -18.20 -37.96 42.34
N ASN A 424 -17.77 -36.87 42.97
CA ASN A 424 -16.35 -36.62 43.24
C ASN A 424 -15.74 -37.71 44.12
N LYS A 425 -16.47 -38.17 45.15
CA LYS A 425 -16.03 -39.28 45.99
C LYS A 425 -15.90 -40.58 45.19
N ASP A 426 -16.87 -40.90 44.34
CA ASP A 426 -16.82 -42.09 43.49
C ASP A 426 -15.62 -42.06 42.53
N VAL A 427 -15.27 -40.87 42.00
CA VAL A 427 -14.07 -40.66 41.18
C VAL A 427 -12.79 -40.88 41.99
N GLU A 428 -12.68 -40.32 43.20
CA GLU A 428 -11.54 -40.54 44.08
C GLU A 428 -11.37 -42.03 44.43
N ASP A 429 -12.47 -42.73 44.72
CA ASP A 429 -12.48 -44.17 45.00
C ASP A 429 -12.01 -44.97 43.78
N MET A 430 -12.44 -44.59 42.56
CA MET A 430 -11.97 -45.21 41.31
C MET A 430 -10.49 -44.95 41.05
N GLU A 431 -9.99 -43.74 41.30
CA GLU A 431 -8.55 -43.43 41.21
C GLU A 431 -7.73 -44.26 42.21
N GLY A 432 -8.23 -44.42 43.42
CA GLY A 432 -7.65 -45.28 44.45
C GLY A 432 -7.59 -46.74 43.99
N ALA A 433 -8.69 -47.26 43.44
CA ALA A 433 -8.76 -48.61 42.88
C ALA A 433 -7.79 -48.78 41.71
N LEU A 434 -7.67 -47.78 40.82
CA LEU A 434 -6.75 -47.82 39.69
C LEU A 434 -5.28 -47.82 40.12
N LYS A 435 -4.92 -47.05 41.15
CA LYS A 435 -3.58 -47.11 41.78
C LYS A 435 -3.29 -48.49 42.37
N PHE A 436 -4.27 -49.09 43.06
CA PHE A 436 -4.15 -50.45 43.58
C PHE A 436 -3.95 -51.48 42.46
N TRP A 437 -4.73 -51.42 41.38
CA TRP A 437 -4.59 -52.32 40.24
C TRP A 437 -3.25 -52.17 39.52
N LYS A 438 -2.74 -50.94 39.37
CA LYS A 438 -1.38 -50.70 38.85
C LYS A 438 -0.31 -51.38 39.71
N LEU A 439 -0.41 -51.26 41.03
CA LEU A 439 0.52 -51.91 41.96
C LEU A 439 0.46 -53.45 41.83
N ILE A 440 -0.75 -54.02 41.69
CA ILE A 440 -0.93 -55.46 41.47
C ILE A 440 -0.28 -55.91 40.15
N LEU A 441 -0.46 -55.13 39.08
CA LEU A 441 0.17 -55.41 37.78
C LEU A 441 1.69 -55.32 37.87
N ASP A 442 2.24 -54.33 38.58
CA ASP A 442 3.68 -54.21 38.79
C ASP A 442 4.26 -55.39 39.57
N ILE A 443 3.58 -55.84 40.63
CA ILE A 443 3.94 -57.05 41.38
C ILE A 443 3.89 -58.29 40.48
N GLN A 444 2.84 -58.44 39.65
CA GLN A 444 2.76 -59.55 38.69
C GLN A 444 3.93 -59.53 37.70
N ASN A 445 4.26 -58.37 37.15
CA ASN A 445 5.36 -58.21 36.21
C ASN A 445 6.71 -58.57 36.84
N ILE A 446 6.95 -58.19 38.10
CA ILE A 446 8.15 -58.58 38.85
C ILE A 446 8.19 -60.09 39.06
N VAL A 447 7.09 -60.72 39.49
CA VAL A 447 7.07 -62.18 39.73
C VAL A 447 7.24 -62.98 38.44
N ILE A 448 6.63 -62.55 37.33
CA ILE A 448 6.84 -63.18 36.02
C ILE A 448 8.32 -63.09 35.62
N LYS A 449 8.95 -61.92 35.81
CA LYS A 449 10.36 -61.70 35.48
C LYS A 449 11.30 -62.58 36.31
N GLU A 450 11.01 -62.77 37.59
CA GLU A 450 11.85 -63.54 38.52
C GLU A 450 11.63 -65.05 38.42
N THR A 451 10.40 -65.51 38.15
CA THR A 451 10.01 -66.93 38.28
C THR A 451 9.59 -67.59 36.97
N GLY A 452 9.37 -66.82 35.90
CA GLY A 452 8.86 -67.30 34.63
C GLY A 452 7.39 -67.75 34.67
N ARG A 453 6.66 -67.50 35.77
CA ARG A 453 5.26 -67.87 35.95
C ARG A 453 4.46 -66.69 36.51
N ALA A 454 3.24 -66.50 36.01
CA ALA A 454 2.33 -65.49 36.54
C ALA A 454 1.74 -65.93 37.88
N LEU A 455 1.50 -64.96 38.77
CA LEU A 455 0.71 -65.18 39.99
C LEU A 455 -0.76 -65.47 39.60
N PRO A 456 -1.39 -66.51 40.16
CA PRO A 456 -2.82 -66.71 40.01
C PRO A 456 -3.53 -65.59 40.77
N LEU A 457 -3.98 -64.56 40.05
CA LEU A 457 -4.96 -63.62 40.59
C LEU A 457 -6.28 -64.37 40.68
N GLY A 458 -6.62 -64.82 41.88
CA GLY A 458 -7.91 -65.45 42.16
C GLY A 458 -9.03 -64.44 42.00
N LEU A 459 -9.44 -64.16 40.77
CA LEU A 459 -10.77 -63.66 40.46
C LEU A 459 -11.66 -64.89 40.40
N GLY A 460 -12.12 -65.33 41.57
CA GLY A 460 -13.18 -66.33 41.66
C GLY A 460 -14.41 -65.81 40.94
N SER A 461 -14.84 -66.52 39.91
CA SER A 461 -16.17 -66.41 39.33
C SER A 461 -17.15 -67.10 40.27
N ASP A 462 -17.81 -66.32 41.11
CA ASP A 462 -19.11 -66.64 41.72
C ASP A 462 -20.11 -65.55 41.32
#